data_AF-A0A1R3GX21-F1
#
_entry.id   AF-A0A1R3GX21-F1
#
_cell.length_a   1.000
_cell.length_b   1.000
_cell.length_c   1.000
_cell.angle_alpha   90.00
_cell.angle_beta   90.00
_cell.angle_gamma   90.00
#
_symmetry.space_group_name_H-M   'P 1'
#
loop_
_entity.id
_entity.type
_entity.pdbx_description
1 polymer ?
#
loop_
_entity_poly.entity_id
_entity_poly.type
_entity_poly.pdbx_seq_one_letter_code
_entity_poly.pdbx_strand_id
1 'polypeptide(L)'
;MPLRKEQEPPPLPSLSPLLKSIIRLLEVQLAIPYPSKALQQSPEADHQPILRVIAKIIIALAEQHPDCGSHGAHILKSWLDVEHEQFPEAADAITMLEDNDMLSQLYSRGIIHQSPPQLAVEPAHETATFLTTEQRITNIKIQGEDRQVILLRTSPAYRLWIKAKFTVNLPEHTTSHKLQFLVDTTLTRFPDINTFGYDQYCSRQTYATARPLKIMIFNAAGGANPEFILSFAANSFEEKPYLVIITETRMSGSQGAQARQAMGFQATASIDPQGFFGGTWCLWNDLPFTFSVLSRDMNSLTAQLTM
;
A
#
# COMPACT_ATOMS: atom_id res chain seq x y z
N MET A 1 52.24 2.85 5.36
CA MET A 1 51.11 1.94 5.65
C MET A 1 50.46 1.58 4.32
N PRO A 2 50.29 0.30 3.98
CA PRO A 2 49.60 -0.04 2.75
C PRO A 2 48.12 0.32 2.92
N LEU A 3 47.55 1.06 1.97
CA LEU A 3 46.11 1.23 1.84
C LEU A 3 45.48 -0.17 1.86
N ARG A 4 44.66 -0.46 2.88
CA ARG A 4 43.79 -1.64 2.86
C ARG A 4 43.01 -1.54 1.56
N LYS A 5 43.14 -2.53 0.67
CA LYS A 5 42.20 -2.68 -0.43
C LYS A 5 40.82 -2.75 0.21
N GLU A 6 39.97 -1.76 -0.05
CA GLU A 6 38.55 -1.83 0.25
C GLU A 6 38.05 -3.16 -0.30
N GLN A 7 37.67 -4.03 0.63
CA GLN A 7 37.30 -5.38 0.30
C GLN A 7 35.86 -5.31 -0.18
N GLU A 8 35.66 -5.45 -1.48
CA GLU A 8 34.35 -5.35 -2.11
C GLU A 8 33.32 -6.25 -1.38
N PRO A 9 32.09 -5.77 -1.14
CA PRO A 9 31.10 -6.54 -0.41
C PRO A 9 30.84 -7.91 -1.06
N PRO A 10 30.60 -8.97 -0.27
CA PRO A 10 30.37 -10.31 -0.79
C PRO A 10 29.13 -10.36 -1.71
N PRO A 11 29.10 -11.26 -2.72
CA PRO A 11 27.99 -11.32 -3.66
C PRO A 11 26.69 -11.77 -2.97
N LEU A 12 25.54 -11.25 -3.45
CA LEU A 12 24.23 -11.49 -2.85
C LEU A 12 23.92 -12.98 -2.56
N PRO A 13 24.22 -13.96 -3.45
CA PRO A 13 23.91 -15.37 -3.20
C PRO A 13 24.55 -15.97 -1.96
N SER A 14 25.74 -15.50 -1.54
CA SER A 14 26.45 -16.03 -0.36
C SER A 14 25.92 -15.51 0.98
N LEU A 15 25.01 -14.55 0.99
CA LEU A 15 24.51 -13.91 2.21
C LEU A 15 23.39 -14.71 2.89
N SER A 16 23.19 -14.45 4.18
CA SER A 16 22.07 -15.01 4.93
C SER A 16 20.72 -14.51 4.37
N PRO A 17 19.63 -15.29 4.50
CA PRO A 17 18.31 -14.87 4.01
C PRO A 17 17.86 -13.50 4.55
N LEU A 18 18.05 -13.26 5.86
CA LEU A 18 17.70 -11.98 6.48
C LEU A 18 18.50 -10.82 5.89
N LEU A 19 19.82 -10.98 5.71
CA LEU A 19 20.65 -9.93 5.14
C LEU A 19 20.27 -9.63 3.69
N LYS A 20 19.93 -10.65 2.89
CA LYS A 20 19.39 -10.49 1.53
C LYS A 20 18.11 -9.66 1.55
N SER A 21 17.20 -9.94 2.49
CA SER A 21 15.97 -9.18 2.65
C SER A 21 16.21 -7.72 3.04
N ILE A 22 17.13 -7.46 3.98
CA ILE A 22 17.48 -6.09 4.39
C ILE A 22 18.13 -5.33 3.24
N ILE A 23 19.04 -5.97 2.50
CA ILE A 23 19.63 -5.39 1.29
C ILE A 23 18.52 -5.03 0.31
N ARG A 24 17.61 -5.97 0.02
CA ARG A 24 16.50 -5.73 -0.91
C ARG A 24 15.61 -4.57 -0.47
N LEU A 25 15.29 -4.50 0.82
CA LEU A 25 14.55 -3.39 1.41
C LEU A 25 15.27 -2.05 1.17
N LEU A 26 16.57 -1.98 1.44
CA LEU A 26 17.38 -0.78 1.23
C LEU A 26 17.51 -0.43 -0.26
N GLU A 27 17.70 -1.41 -1.15
CA GLU A 27 17.75 -1.17 -2.60
C GLU A 27 16.46 -0.50 -3.10
N VAL A 28 15.31 -0.97 -2.62
CA VAL A 28 13.98 -0.42 -2.98
C VAL A 28 13.82 0.99 -2.42
N GLN A 29 14.12 1.20 -1.13
CA GLN A 29 13.88 2.50 -0.48
C GLN A 29 14.86 3.58 -0.92
N LEU A 30 16.09 3.21 -1.27
CA LEU A 30 17.15 4.13 -1.67
C LEU A 30 17.34 4.20 -3.20
N ALA A 31 16.67 3.36 -3.97
CA ALA A 31 16.84 3.24 -5.43
C ALA A 31 18.30 3.07 -5.89
N ILE A 32 19.07 2.28 -5.15
CA ILE A 32 20.47 1.94 -5.46
C ILE A 32 20.68 0.43 -5.45
N PRO A 33 21.43 -0.14 -6.41
CA PRO A 33 21.71 -1.57 -6.45
C PRO A 33 22.90 -1.97 -5.58
N TYR A 34 22.76 -3.07 -4.85
CA TYR A 34 23.85 -3.76 -4.16
C TYR A 34 24.73 -4.54 -5.15
N PRO A 35 26.06 -4.59 -4.97
CA PRO A 35 26.88 -3.80 -4.04
C PRO A 35 27.42 -2.50 -4.69
N SER A 36 26.96 -2.15 -5.88
CA SER A 36 27.68 -1.25 -6.80
C SER A 36 27.52 0.25 -6.57
N LYS A 37 26.54 0.68 -5.75
CA LYS A 37 26.28 2.10 -5.49
C LYS A 37 26.20 2.40 -4.00
N ALA A 38 26.80 3.52 -3.61
CA ALA A 38 26.83 4.01 -2.24
C ALA A 38 25.62 4.91 -1.90
N LEU A 39 25.43 5.22 -0.61
CA LEU A 39 24.29 6.02 -0.14
C LEU A 39 24.28 7.44 -0.71
N GLN A 40 25.44 8.03 -0.97
CA GLN A 40 25.59 9.37 -1.55
C GLN A 40 25.15 9.43 -3.02
N GLN A 41 24.96 8.27 -3.66
CA GLN A 41 24.49 8.15 -5.05
C GLN A 41 22.98 7.82 -5.12
N SER A 42 22.29 7.83 -3.98
CA SER A 42 20.86 7.55 -3.90
C SER A 42 20.03 8.76 -4.31
N PRO A 43 19.28 8.70 -5.43
CA PRO A 43 18.41 9.80 -5.82
C PRO A 43 17.28 9.99 -4.81
N GLU A 44 16.75 8.90 -4.23
CA GLU A 44 15.70 8.98 -3.20
C GLU A 44 16.20 9.71 -1.95
N ALA A 45 17.42 9.41 -1.48
CA ALA A 45 18.02 10.09 -0.33
C ALA A 45 18.34 11.57 -0.59
N ASP A 46 18.59 11.95 -1.85
CA ASP A 46 18.77 13.34 -2.25
C ASP A 46 17.43 14.11 -2.21
N HIS A 47 16.35 13.49 -2.68
CA HIS A 47 15.01 14.09 -2.62
C HIS A 47 14.44 14.08 -1.20
N GLN A 48 14.77 13.06 -0.40
CA GLN A 48 14.27 12.87 0.96
C GLN A 48 15.43 12.53 1.93
N PRO A 49 16.09 13.56 2.50
CA PRO A 49 17.25 13.38 3.37
C PRO A 49 17.01 12.47 4.58
N ILE A 50 15.76 12.36 5.05
CA ILE A 50 15.37 11.48 6.16
C ILE A 50 15.67 10.00 5.87
N LEU A 51 15.71 9.60 4.60
CA LEU A 51 16.04 8.22 4.21
C LEU A 51 17.46 7.82 4.61
N ARG A 52 18.40 8.77 4.72
CA ARG A 52 19.74 8.51 5.25
C ARG A 52 19.68 8.10 6.73
N VAL A 53 18.83 8.76 7.51
CA VAL A 53 18.62 8.43 8.93
C VAL A 53 17.91 7.08 9.06
N ILE A 54 16.89 6.84 8.25
CA ILE A 54 16.16 5.55 8.22
C ILE A 54 17.12 4.40 7.87
N ALA A 55 17.98 4.56 6.88
CA ALA A 55 18.98 3.54 6.54
C ALA A 55 19.89 3.20 7.74
N LYS A 56 20.33 4.21 8.49
CA LYS A 56 21.12 4.01 9.72
C LYS A 56 20.35 3.28 10.80
N ILE A 57 19.07 3.61 11.01
CA ILE A 57 18.20 2.92 11.97
C ILE A 57 18.04 1.45 11.55
N ILE A 58 17.78 1.16 10.27
CA ILE A 58 17.67 -0.22 9.77
C ILE A 58 18.96 -1.01 10.06
N ILE A 59 20.13 -0.41 9.79
CA ILE A 59 21.43 -1.06 10.06
C ILE A 59 21.64 -1.29 11.55
N ALA A 60 21.32 -0.30 12.40
CA ALA A 60 21.44 -0.43 13.85
C ALA A 60 20.53 -1.54 14.40
N LEU A 61 19.29 -1.64 13.91
CA LEU A 61 18.36 -2.71 14.26
C LEU A 61 18.83 -4.07 13.75
N ALA A 62 19.36 -4.13 12.53
CA ALA A 62 19.93 -5.34 11.94
C ALA A 62 21.13 -5.87 12.74
N GLU A 63 21.97 -4.97 13.27
CA GLU A 63 23.11 -5.32 14.13
C GLU A 63 22.69 -6.05 15.42
N GLN A 64 21.49 -5.76 15.94
CA GLN A 64 20.93 -6.45 17.11
C GLN A 64 20.30 -7.82 16.79
N HIS A 65 20.07 -8.12 15.51
CA HIS A 65 19.41 -9.37 15.13
C HIS A 65 20.42 -10.54 15.10
N PRO A 66 20.12 -11.70 15.72
CA PRO A 66 21.04 -12.84 15.80
C PRO A 66 21.58 -13.32 14.43
N ASP A 67 20.72 -13.34 13.41
CA ASP A 67 21.06 -13.82 12.05
C ASP A 67 21.82 -12.80 11.18
N CYS A 68 21.97 -11.56 11.63
CA CYS A 68 22.71 -10.51 10.93
C CYS A 68 23.94 -10.10 11.73
N GLY A 69 23.76 -9.68 12.97
CA GLY A 69 24.82 -9.32 13.91
C GLY A 69 25.76 -8.22 13.39
N SER A 70 26.92 -8.11 14.04
CA SER A 70 27.96 -7.13 13.67
C SER A 70 28.54 -7.37 12.28
N HIS A 71 28.61 -8.63 11.84
CA HIS A 71 29.14 -8.98 10.52
C HIS A 71 28.22 -8.49 9.39
N GLY A 72 26.91 -8.74 9.48
CA GLY A 72 25.95 -8.26 8.50
C GLY A 72 25.84 -6.74 8.50
N ALA A 73 25.86 -6.11 9.68
CA ALA A 73 25.91 -4.66 9.81
C ALA A 73 27.17 -4.06 9.14
N HIS A 74 28.33 -4.69 9.29
CA HIS A 74 29.56 -4.29 8.60
C HIS A 74 29.40 -4.36 7.07
N ILE A 75 28.80 -5.43 6.53
CA ILE A 75 28.55 -5.56 5.08
C ILE A 75 27.67 -4.40 4.58
N LEU A 76 26.61 -4.06 5.32
CA LEU A 76 25.72 -2.95 4.96
C LEU A 76 26.45 -1.59 5.04
N LYS A 77 27.24 -1.35 6.09
CA LYS A 77 28.02 -0.13 6.27
C LYS A 77 29.06 0.05 5.17
N SER A 78 29.71 -1.04 4.77
CA SER A 78 30.70 -1.07 3.70
C SER A 78 30.07 -0.81 2.33
N TRP A 79 28.96 -1.48 2.01
CA TRP A 79 28.22 -1.25 0.78
C TRP A 79 27.76 0.21 0.64
N LEU A 80 27.20 0.78 1.70
CA LEU A 80 26.64 2.12 1.65
C LEU A 80 27.68 3.24 1.78
N ASP A 81 28.97 2.90 1.95
CA ASP A 81 30.07 3.82 2.20
C ASP A 81 29.81 4.75 3.39
N VAL A 82 29.49 4.14 4.54
CA VAL A 82 29.14 4.84 5.78
C VAL A 82 29.93 4.29 6.99
N GLU A 83 31.01 3.55 6.77
CA GLU A 83 31.82 2.93 7.85
C GLU A 83 32.34 3.96 8.88
N HIS A 84 32.56 5.20 8.44
CA HIS A 84 33.09 6.28 9.27
C HIS A 84 32.02 7.23 9.80
N GLU A 85 30.74 6.97 9.50
CA GLU A 85 29.64 7.78 10.00
C GLU A 85 29.22 7.37 11.41
N GLN A 86 28.65 8.33 12.15
CA GLN A 86 28.01 8.04 13.43
C GLN A 86 26.69 7.30 13.20
N PHE A 87 26.55 6.18 13.89
CA PHE A 87 25.31 5.40 13.99
C PHE A 87 24.70 5.59 15.37
N PRO A 88 23.36 5.61 15.48
CA PRO A 88 22.72 5.56 16.78
C PRO A 88 23.09 4.25 17.49
N GLU A 89 23.30 4.30 18.80
CA GLU A 89 23.34 3.08 19.59
C GLU A 89 21.96 2.39 19.55
N ALA A 90 21.91 1.12 19.94
CA ALA A 90 20.64 0.36 19.92
C ALA A 90 19.54 1.04 20.75
N ALA A 91 19.90 1.60 21.92
CA ALA A 91 18.97 2.34 22.76
C ALA A 91 18.47 3.61 22.07
N ASP A 92 19.36 4.38 21.45
CA ASP A 92 18.99 5.60 20.72
C ASP A 92 18.12 5.28 19.50
N ALA A 93 18.42 4.20 18.77
CA ALA A 93 17.61 3.74 17.65
C ALA A 93 16.19 3.36 18.10
N ILE A 94 16.05 2.75 19.27
CA ILE A 94 14.73 2.47 19.88
C ILE A 94 14.04 3.79 20.26
N THR A 95 14.74 4.75 20.88
CA THR A 95 14.16 6.07 21.20
C THR A 95 13.75 6.83 19.93
N MET A 96 14.48 6.70 18.82
CA MET A 96 14.06 7.27 17.52
C MET A 96 12.77 6.62 16.99
N LEU A 97 12.46 5.37 17.38
CA LEU A 97 11.18 4.72 17.08
C LEU A 97 10.05 5.17 18.02
N GLU A 98 10.30 6.05 18.98
CA GLU A 98 9.25 6.72 19.76
C GLU A 98 8.83 8.05 19.11
N ASP A 99 9.62 8.58 18.17
CA ASP A 99 9.31 9.79 17.43
C ASP A 99 8.20 9.54 16.40
N ASN A 100 7.13 10.34 16.48
CA ASN A 100 5.95 10.15 15.63
C ASN A 100 6.24 10.43 14.16
N ASP A 101 7.13 11.37 13.84
CA ASP A 101 7.46 11.71 12.46
C ASP A 101 8.29 10.58 11.83
N MET A 102 9.25 10.03 12.58
CA MET A 102 10.03 8.86 12.18
C MET A 102 9.13 7.63 11.96
N LEU A 103 8.25 7.32 12.92
CA LEU A 103 7.29 6.22 12.78
C LEU A 103 6.38 6.43 11.57
N SER A 104 5.89 7.66 11.36
CA SER A 104 5.08 7.98 10.19
C SER A 104 5.82 7.66 8.88
N GLN A 105 7.11 8.01 8.77
CA GLN A 105 7.91 7.67 7.60
C GLN A 105 8.12 6.16 7.44
N LEU A 106 8.43 5.45 8.53
CA LEU A 106 8.70 4.02 8.48
C LEU A 106 7.44 3.21 8.14
N TYR A 107 6.29 3.51 8.74
CA TYR A 107 5.02 2.82 8.47
C TYR A 107 4.46 3.16 7.09
N SER A 108 4.48 4.44 6.69
CA SER A 108 3.96 4.84 5.37
C SER A 108 4.74 4.23 4.21
N ARG A 109 6.03 3.93 4.42
CA ARG A 109 6.90 3.23 3.46
C ARG A 109 6.86 1.71 3.57
N GLY A 110 6.12 1.17 4.53
CA GLY A 110 6.06 -0.27 4.78
C GLY A 110 7.40 -0.88 5.18
N ILE A 111 8.30 -0.07 5.78
CA ILE A 111 9.60 -0.50 6.32
C ILE A 111 9.42 -1.23 7.65
N ILE A 112 8.43 -0.79 8.42
CA ILE A 112 7.99 -1.45 9.65
C ILE A 112 6.52 -1.85 9.57
N HIS A 113 6.15 -2.85 10.34
CA HIS A 113 4.78 -3.26 10.59
C HIS A 113 4.57 -3.58 12.07
N GLN A 114 3.30 -3.79 12.47
CA GLN A 114 2.86 -4.11 13.84
C GLN A 114 3.25 -3.05 14.87
N SER A 115 2.79 -3.18 16.11
CA SER A 115 3.29 -2.44 17.27
C SER A 115 3.51 -3.45 18.41
N PRO A 116 4.70 -3.51 19.04
CA PRO A 116 5.85 -2.64 18.81
C PRO A 116 6.43 -2.77 17.38
N PRO A 117 7.04 -1.69 16.82
CA PRO A 117 7.58 -1.67 15.47
C PRO A 117 8.54 -2.83 15.18
N GLN A 118 8.32 -3.54 14.08
CA GLN A 118 9.22 -4.59 13.59
C GLN A 118 9.56 -4.34 12.12
N LEU A 119 10.81 -4.60 11.73
CA LEU A 119 11.24 -4.48 10.33
C LEU A 119 10.50 -5.47 9.43
N ALA A 120 9.88 -4.94 8.39
CA ALA A 120 9.20 -5.71 7.35
C ALA A 120 10.22 -6.23 6.33
N VAL A 121 10.89 -7.33 6.67
CA VAL A 121 11.95 -7.96 5.85
C VAL A 121 11.42 -9.05 4.92
N GLU A 122 10.12 -9.28 4.89
CA GLU A 122 9.56 -10.31 4.01
C GLU A 122 9.61 -9.87 2.54
N PRO A 123 10.08 -10.74 1.62
CA PRO A 123 10.07 -10.42 0.20
C PRO A 123 8.62 -10.28 -0.28
N ALA A 124 8.29 -9.12 -0.85
CA ALA A 124 6.98 -8.88 -1.44
C ALA A 124 6.84 -9.69 -2.74
N HIS A 125 6.36 -10.93 -2.63
CA HIS A 125 5.88 -11.67 -3.80
C HIS A 125 4.45 -11.24 -4.10
N GLU A 126 4.31 -10.14 -4.82
CA GLU A 126 3.00 -9.67 -5.30
C GLU A 126 2.60 -10.48 -6.54
N THR A 127 1.76 -11.50 -6.35
CA THR A 127 1.06 -12.15 -7.48
C THR A 127 -0.37 -11.63 -7.55
N ALA A 128 -0.75 -11.07 -8.70
CA ALA A 128 -2.11 -10.63 -8.92
C ALA A 128 -3.08 -11.82 -8.93
N THR A 129 -4.09 -11.78 -8.06
CA THR A 129 -5.14 -12.79 -7.98
C THR A 129 -6.35 -12.33 -8.77
N PHE A 130 -6.76 -13.11 -9.76
CA PHE A 130 -7.94 -12.82 -10.56
C PHE A 130 -9.18 -13.45 -9.94
N LEU A 131 -10.19 -12.64 -9.65
CA LEU A 131 -11.45 -13.07 -9.08
C LEU A 131 -12.60 -12.66 -10.00
N THR A 132 -13.31 -13.63 -10.58
CA THR A 132 -14.57 -13.38 -11.29
C THR A 132 -15.72 -13.87 -10.42
N THR A 133 -16.72 -13.01 -10.20
CA THR A 133 -17.87 -13.34 -9.35
C THR A 133 -19.18 -13.16 -10.10
N GLU A 134 -20.02 -14.18 -10.05
CA GLU A 134 -21.41 -14.10 -10.50
C GLU A 134 -22.37 -13.80 -9.34
N GLN A 135 -21.86 -13.79 -8.11
CA GLN A 135 -22.65 -13.58 -6.91
C GLN A 135 -23.06 -12.11 -6.79
N ARG A 136 -24.29 -11.90 -6.33
CA ARG A 136 -24.81 -10.56 -6.03
C ARG A 136 -24.00 -9.87 -4.93
N ILE A 137 -23.51 -10.63 -3.94
CA ILE A 137 -22.71 -10.11 -2.83
C ILE A 137 -21.35 -10.79 -2.90
N THR A 138 -20.30 -9.98 -2.93
CA THR A 138 -18.91 -10.46 -2.84
C THR A 138 -18.25 -9.82 -1.63
N ASN A 139 -17.62 -10.64 -0.79
CA ASN A 139 -16.88 -10.16 0.38
C ASN A 139 -15.41 -10.53 0.22
N ILE A 140 -14.53 -9.57 0.42
CA ILE A 140 -13.08 -9.74 0.37
C ILE A 140 -12.53 -9.30 1.71
N LYS A 141 -11.70 -10.15 2.33
CA LYS A 141 -10.97 -9.84 3.55
C LYS A 141 -9.48 -9.80 3.23
N ILE A 142 -8.81 -8.77 3.70
CA ILE A 142 -7.38 -8.54 3.48
C ILE A 142 -6.76 -8.28 4.85
N GLN A 143 -5.64 -8.93 5.17
CA GLN A 143 -4.81 -8.53 6.31
C GLN A 143 -3.90 -7.40 5.86
N GLY A 144 -3.70 -6.39 6.69
CA GLY A 144 -2.96 -5.21 6.26
C GLY A 144 -1.48 -5.49 6.02
N GLU A 145 -0.91 -6.50 6.67
CA GLU A 145 0.48 -6.92 6.49
C GLU A 145 0.69 -7.63 5.13
N ASP A 146 -0.36 -8.23 4.57
CA ASP A 146 -0.29 -9.04 3.35
C ASP A 146 -0.35 -8.15 2.10
N ARG A 147 0.81 -7.78 1.53
CA ARG A 147 0.85 -7.12 0.21
C ARG A 147 0.23 -8.02 -0.85
N GLN A 148 -0.82 -7.55 -1.51
CA GLN A 148 -1.52 -8.31 -2.54
C GLN A 148 -2.29 -7.42 -3.50
N VAL A 149 -2.46 -7.94 -4.72
CA VAL A 149 -3.29 -7.35 -5.76
C VAL A 149 -4.42 -8.31 -6.09
N ILE A 150 -5.66 -7.84 -6.05
CA ILE A 150 -6.85 -8.61 -6.43
C ILE A 150 -7.54 -7.88 -7.57
N LEU A 151 -7.71 -8.58 -8.69
CA LEU A 151 -8.42 -8.09 -9.87
C LEU A 151 -9.82 -8.71 -9.87
N LEU A 152 -10.79 -7.93 -9.39
CA LEU A 152 -12.19 -8.33 -9.29
C LEU A 152 -12.94 -7.97 -10.57
N ARG A 153 -13.54 -8.96 -11.22
CA ARG A 153 -14.51 -8.80 -12.30
C ARG A 153 -15.91 -9.16 -11.81
N THR A 154 -16.82 -8.19 -11.83
CA THR A 154 -18.22 -8.41 -11.44
C THR A 154 -19.03 -9.08 -12.56
N SER A 155 -20.18 -9.64 -12.21
CA SER A 155 -21.26 -9.87 -13.17
C SER A 155 -21.70 -8.55 -13.83
N PRO A 156 -22.33 -8.61 -15.03
CA PRO A 156 -22.87 -7.41 -15.67
C PRO A 156 -23.80 -6.64 -14.73
N ALA A 157 -23.46 -5.38 -14.50
CA ALA A 157 -24.19 -4.52 -13.57
C ALA A 157 -24.35 -3.12 -14.15
N TYR A 158 -25.45 -2.46 -13.80
CA TYR A 158 -25.61 -1.03 -14.02
C TYR A 158 -25.35 -0.22 -12.75
N ARG A 159 -25.35 -0.89 -11.59
CA ARG A 159 -25.16 -0.29 -10.28
C ARG A 159 -24.41 -1.25 -9.34
N LEU A 160 -23.52 -0.69 -8.55
CA LEU A 160 -22.71 -1.40 -7.57
C LEU A 160 -22.66 -0.58 -6.27
N TRP A 161 -22.92 -1.20 -5.13
CA TRP A 161 -22.62 -0.62 -3.83
C TRP A 161 -21.35 -1.23 -3.27
N ILE A 162 -20.54 -0.37 -2.67
CA ILE A 162 -19.24 -0.73 -2.11
C ILE A 162 -19.24 -0.30 -0.66
N LYS A 163 -18.86 -1.21 0.23
CA LYS A 163 -18.56 -0.90 1.62
C LYS A 163 -17.13 -1.33 1.90
N ALA A 164 -16.26 -0.36 2.12
CA ALA A 164 -14.90 -0.59 2.59
C ALA A 164 -14.84 -0.27 4.08
N LYS A 165 -14.34 -1.21 4.89
CA LYS A 165 -14.14 -1.00 6.33
C LYS A 165 -12.82 -1.61 6.75
N PHE A 166 -12.12 -0.97 7.67
CA PHE A 166 -10.98 -1.59 8.35
C PHE A 166 -11.17 -1.64 9.87
N THR A 167 -10.46 -2.57 10.49
CA THR A 167 -10.39 -2.72 11.94
C THR A 167 -8.94 -2.82 12.36
N VAL A 168 -8.58 -2.07 13.40
CA VAL A 168 -7.27 -2.17 14.06
C VAL A 168 -7.45 -3.04 15.30
N ASN A 169 -6.75 -4.16 15.36
CA ASN A 169 -6.72 -5.02 16.54
C ASN A 169 -5.64 -4.49 17.49
N LEU A 170 -5.99 -3.69 18.49
CA LEU A 170 -5.00 -3.03 19.35
C LEU A 170 -4.05 -4.00 20.10
N PRO A 171 -4.51 -5.15 20.66
CA PRO A 171 -3.59 -6.10 21.32
C PRO A 171 -2.49 -6.66 20.42
N GLU A 172 -2.81 -6.93 19.15
CA GLU A 172 -1.86 -7.52 18.19
C GLU A 172 -1.26 -6.47 17.26
N HIS A 173 -1.79 -5.25 17.32
CA HIS A 173 -1.54 -4.15 16.39
C HIS A 173 -1.58 -4.57 14.92
N THR A 174 -2.49 -5.49 14.60
CA THR A 174 -2.75 -5.94 13.24
C THR A 174 -3.94 -5.21 12.65
N THR A 175 -4.00 -5.21 11.33
CA THR A 175 -5.08 -4.55 10.59
C THR A 175 -5.80 -5.54 9.71
N SER A 176 -7.13 -5.45 9.68
CA SER A 176 -7.93 -6.22 8.75
C SER A 176 -8.90 -5.31 7.99
N HIS A 177 -8.85 -5.43 6.67
CA HIS A 177 -9.74 -4.73 5.75
C HIS A 177 -10.82 -5.69 5.27
N LYS A 178 -12.05 -5.21 5.25
CA LYS A 178 -13.22 -5.90 4.72
C LYS A 178 -13.83 -5.03 3.64
N LEU A 179 -13.83 -5.55 2.41
CA LEU A 179 -14.51 -4.95 1.28
C LEU A 179 -15.74 -5.79 0.97
N GLN A 180 -16.88 -5.14 0.82
CA GLN A 180 -18.13 -5.76 0.41
C GLN A 180 -18.67 -5.06 -0.82
N PHE A 181 -18.99 -5.87 -1.83
CA PHE A 181 -19.54 -5.45 -3.10
C PHE A 181 -20.94 -6.03 -3.22
N LEU A 182 -21.94 -5.17 -3.41
CA LEU A 182 -23.31 -5.56 -3.71
C LEU A 182 -23.65 -5.11 -5.12
N VAL A 183 -23.87 -6.05 -6.01
CA VAL A 183 -24.13 -5.80 -7.43
C VAL A 183 -25.64 -5.77 -7.67
N ASP A 184 -26.12 -4.80 -8.44
CA ASP A 184 -27.49 -4.82 -8.97
C ASP A 184 -27.55 -5.55 -10.31
N THR A 185 -28.10 -6.76 -10.27
CA THR A 185 -28.29 -7.63 -11.45
C THR A 185 -29.73 -7.61 -11.95
N THR A 186 -30.59 -6.72 -11.46
CA THR A 186 -32.00 -6.65 -11.90
C THR A 186 -32.14 -6.12 -13.33
N LEU A 187 -31.08 -5.52 -13.88
CA LEU A 187 -31.00 -4.96 -15.25
C LEU A 187 -32.11 -3.97 -15.59
N THR A 188 -32.83 -3.47 -14.59
CA THR A 188 -34.01 -2.62 -14.74
C THR A 188 -33.77 -1.32 -13.99
N ARG A 189 -33.89 -0.19 -14.70
CA ARG A 189 -33.94 1.13 -14.07
C ARG A 189 -35.37 1.39 -13.64
N PHE A 190 -35.57 1.45 -12.33
CA PHE A 190 -36.84 1.83 -11.75
C PHE A 190 -36.90 3.36 -11.64
N PRO A 191 -37.97 4.01 -12.12
CA PRO A 191 -38.20 5.43 -11.85
C PRO A 191 -38.45 5.64 -10.35
N ASP A 192 -38.32 6.87 -9.86
CA ASP A 192 -38.62 7.14 -8.45
C ASP A 192 -40.13 6.94 -8.19
N ILE A 193 -40.44 5.99 -7.31
CA ILE A 193 -41.82 5.62 -7.00
C ILE A 193 -42.57 6.75 -6.28
N ASN A 194 -41.86 7.68 -5.66
CA ASN A 194 -42.47 8.81 -4.96
C ASN A 194 -42.92 9.92 -5.93
N THR A 195 -42.45 9.89 -7.18
CA THR A 195 -42.77 10.89 -8.20
C THR A 195 -43.82 10.44 -9.21
N PHE A 196 -44.12 9.14 -9.31
CA PHE A 196 -45.05 8.59 -10.31
C PHE A 196 -46.13 7.70 -9.68
N GLY A 197 -47.36 7.78 -10.19
CA GLY A 197 -48.39 6.78 -9.90
C GLY A 197 -47.98 5.39 -10.42
N TYR A 198 -48.56 4.32 -9.87
CA TYR A 198 -48.14 2.93 -10.15
C TYR A 198 -48.10 2.60 -11.65
N ASP A 199 -49.12 2.99 -12.43
CA ASP A 199 -49.17 2.71 -13.87
C ASP A 199 -48.06 3.45 -14.65
N GLN A 200 -47.75 4.68 -14.24
CA GLN A 200 -46.65 5.46 -14.80
C GLN A 200 -45.28 4.90 -14.38
N TYR A 201 -45.17 4.39 -13.15
CA TYR A 201 -43.98 3.72 -12.66
C TYR A 201 -43.68 2.47 -13.47
N CYS A 202 -44.67 1.61 -13.72
CA CYS A 202 -44.52 0.39 -14.51
C CYS A 202 -44.16 0.69 -15.96
N SER A 203 -44.85 1.63 -16.61
CA SER A 203 -44.61 1.98 -18.02
C SER A 203 -43.29 2.70 -18.28
N ARG A 204 -42.67 3.30 -17.27
CA ARG A 204 -41.39 4.01 -17.37
C ARG A 204 -40.17 3.16 -16.95
N GLN A 205 -40.36 1.88 -16.69
CA GLN A 205 -39.23 0.98 -16.46
C GLN A 205 -38.43 0.83 -17.77
N THR A 206 -37.13 1.04 -17.68
CA THR A 206 -36.23 0.90 -18.84
C THR A 206 -35.14 -0.11 -18.53
N TYR A 207 -34.71 -0.85 -19.55
CA TYR A 207 -33.55 -1.73 -19.42
C TYR A 207 -32.28 -0.90 -19.22
N ALA A 208 -31.50 -1.27 -18.21
CA ALA A 208 -30.22 -0.65 -17.93
C ALA A 208 -29.14 -1.25 -18.84
N THR A 209 -28.26 -0.43 -19.40
CA THR A 209 -27.04 -0.92 -20.04
C THR A 209 -26.09 -1.43 -18.94
N ALA A 210 -26.06 -2.75 -18.76
CA ALA A 210 -25.19 -3.40 -17.79
C ALA A 210 -23.91 -3.91 -18.46
N ARG A 211 -22.78 -3.79 -17.75
CA ARG A 211 -21.50 -4.37 -18.18
C ARG A 211 -20.70 -4.86 -16.97
N PRO A 212 -19.84 -5.87 -17.15
CA PRO A 212 -18.90 -6.28 -16.11
C PRO A 212 -17.99 -5.12 -15.70
N LEU A 213 -17.86 -4.89 -14.40
CA LEU A 213 -16.92 -3.93 -13.85
C LEU A 213 -15.62 -4.64 -13.50
N LYS A 214 -14.50 -4.07 -13.95
CA LYS A 214 -13.15 -4.44 -13.51
C LYS A 214 -12.72 -3.50 -12.39
N ILE A 215 -12.50 -4.06 -11.21
CA ILE A 215 -12.09 -3.34 -10.00
C ILE A 215 -10.73 -3.91 -9.58
N MET A 216 -9.75 -3.04 -9.40
CA MET A 216 -8.47 -3.43 -8.84
C MET A 216 -8.47 -3.12 -7.35
N ILE A 217 -8.09 -4.08 -6.53
CA ILE A 217 -7.95 -3.92 -5.09
C ILE A 217 -6.48 -4.17 -4.78
N PHE A 218 -5.83 -3.21 -4.13
CA PHE A 218 -4.40 -3.26 -3.88
C PHE A 218 -4.15 -3.01 -2.40
N ASN A 219 -3.58 -3.99 -1.69
CA ASN A 219 -3.12 -3.76 -0.32
C ASN A 219 -1.68 -3.21 -0.35
N ALA A 220 -1.53 -1.92 -0.05
CA ALA A 220 -0.25 -1.24 -0.17
C ALA A 220 0.74 -1.62 0.94
N ALA A 221 0.23 -1.93 2.14
CA ALA A 221 1.03 -2.08 3.35
C ALA A 221 2.02 -0.92 3.57
N GLY A 222 1.59 0.30 3.22
CA GLY A 222 2.43 1.50 3.11
C GLY A 222 2.34 2.15 1.73
N GLY A 223 1.54 3.21 1.59
CA GLY A 223 1.30 3.91 0.33
C GLY A 223 2.48 4.71 -0.23
N ALA A 224 3.52 4.96 0.58
CA ALA A 224 4.76 5.63 0.17
C ALA A 224 5.87 4.64 -0.20
N ASN A 225 5.59 3.34 -0.21
CA ASN A 225 6.55 2.34 -0.61
C ASN A 225 6.83 2.42 -2.13
N PRO A 226 8.09 2.61 -2.58
CA PRO A 226 8.43 2.68 -4.00
C PRO A 226 8.01 1.45 -4.81
N GLU A 227 8.09 0.25 -4.22
CA GLU A 227 7.69 -0.99 -4.89
C GLU A 227 6.18 -1.02 -5.17
N PHE A 228 5.37 -0.58 -4.19
CA PHE A 228 3.93 -0.41 -4.37
C PHE A 228 3.63 0.59 -5.49
N ILE A 229 4.31 1.74 -5.52
CA ILE A 229 4.07 2.78 -6.53
C ILE A 229 4.34 2.24 -7.95
N LEU A 230 5.44 1.50 -8.13
CA LEU A 230 5.80 0.88 -9.41
C LEU A 230 4.82 -0.23 -9.81
N SER A 231 4.49 -1.12 -8.87
CA SER A 231 3.55 -2.22 -9.09
C SER A 231 2.14 -1.70 -9.40
N PHE A 232 1.68 -0.69 -8.67
CA PHE A 232 0.42 0.00 -8.93
C PHE A 232 0.36 0.60 -10.34
N ALA A 233 1.42 1.29 -10.77
CA ALA A 233 1.48 1.88 -12.11
C ALA A 233 1.43 0.81 -13.21
N ALA A 234 2.21 -0.28 -13.05
CA ALA A 234 2.24 -1.39 -14.00
C ALA A 234 0.86 -2.09 -14.10
N ASN A 235 0.29 -2.49 -12.97
CA ASN A 235 -1.01 -3.16 -12.93
C ASN A 235 -2.14 -2.24 -13.44
N SER A 236 -2.12 -0.94 -13.11
CA SER A 236 -3.14 0.00 -13.61
C SER A 236 -3.08 0.17 -15.12
N PHE A 237 -1.87 0.23 -15.69
CA PHE A 237 -1.66 0.36 -17.13
C PHE A 237 -2.11 -0.90 -17.89
N GLU A 238 -1.73 -2.08 -17.40
CA GLU A 238 -2.06 -3.36 -18.01
C GLU A 238 -3.56 -3.67 -17.90
N GLU A 239 -4.12 -3.54 -16.70
CA GLU A 239 -5.47 -3.99 -16.43
C GLU A 239 -6.54 -2.97 -16.77
N LYS A 240 -6.21 -1.67 -16.76
CA LYS A 240 -7.15 -0.57 -17.02
C LYS A 240 -8.44 -0.68 -16.17
N PRO A 241 -8.32 -0.76 -14.84
CA PRO A 241 -9.48 -0.90 -13.97
C PRO A 241 -10.38 0.33 -14.04
N TYR A 242 -11.68 0.12 -13.86
CA TYR A 242 -12.67 1.19 -13.76
C TYR A 242 -12.56 1.91 -12.41
N LEU A 243 -12.36 1.13 -11.34
CA LEU A 243 -12.21 1.59 -9.98
C LEU A 243 -10.99 0.91 -9.37
N VAL A 244 -10.20 1.68 -8.63
CA VAL A 244 -9.13 1.15 -7.80
C VAL A 244 -9.44 1.40 -6.33
N ILE A 245 -9.29 0.37 -5.50
CA ILE A 245 -9.40 0.45 -4.05
C ILE A 245 -8.04 0.09 -3.45
N ILE A 246 -7.40 1.03 -2.77
CA ILE A 246 -6.12 0.81 -2.10
C ILE A 246 -6.38 0.68 -0.60
N THR A 247 -5.94 -0.40 0.01
CA THR A 247 -6.02 -0.65 1.46
C THR A 247 -4.65 -0.54 2.11
N GLU A 248 -4.66 -0.44 3.44
CA GLU A 248 -3.44 -0.30 4.28
C GLU A 248 -2.49 0.78 3.75
N THR A 249 -3.07 1.96 3.48
CA THR A 249 -2.32 3.08 2.91
C THR A 249 -1.35 3.70 3.91
N ARG A 250 -1.68 3.69 5.21
CA ARG A 250 -0.86 4.25 6.31
C ARG A 250 -0.39 5.70 6.07
N MET A 251 -1.17 6.44 5.28
CA MET A 251 -0.89 7.81 4.88
C MET A 251 -2.13 8.68 5.09
N SER A 252 -1.96 9.77 5.83
CA SER A 252 -3.03 10.71 6.19
C SER A 252 -2.69 12.13 5.71
N GLY A 253 -3.66 13.03 5.84
CA GLY A 253 -3.45 14.47 5.65
C GLY A 253 -2.95 14.86 4.26
N SER A 254 -2.06 15.86 4.22
CA SER A 254 -1.53 16.44 2.98
C SER A 254 -0.68 15.44 2.19
N GLN A 255 0.13 14.62 2.85
CA GLN A 255 0.96 13.61 2.20
C GLN A 255 0.09 12.57 1.48
N GLY A 256 -0.94 12.05 2.15
CA GLY A 256 -1.89 11.12 1.53
C GLY A 256 -2.66 11.75 0.37
N ALA A 257 -3.06 13.02 0.50
CA ALA A 257 -3.73 13.75 -0.58
C ALA A 257 -2.84 13.93 -1.81
N GLN A 258 -1.59 14.36 -1.63
CA GLN A 258 -0.62 14.53 -2.72
C GLN A 258 -0.31 13.20 -3.41
N ALA A 259 -0.09 12.13 -2.62
CA ALA A 259 0.15 10.79 -3.17
C ALA A 259 -1.00 10.32 -4.05
N ARG A 260 -2.25 10.46 -3.59
CA ARG A 260 -3.45 10.12 -4.39
C ARG A 260 -3.56 10.94 -5.68
N GLN A 261 -3.26 12.24 -5.62
CA GLN A 261 -3.30 13.12 -6.80
C GLN A 261 -2.26 12.73 -7.86
N ALA A 262 -1.11 12.21 -7.44
CA ALA A 262 -0.06 11.76 -8.35
C ALA A 262 -0.38 10.43 -9.06
N MET A 263 -1.42 9.70 -8.65
CA MET A 263 -1.75 8.36 -9.18
C MET A 263 -2.50 8.36 -10.53
N GLY A 264 -2.78 9.53 -11.11
CA GLY A 264 -3.31 9.64 -12.48
C GLY A 264 -4.81 9.35 -12.64
N PHE A 265 -5.58 9.38 -11.56
CA PHE A 265 -7.04 9.27 -11.57
C PHE A 265 -7.70 10.64 -11.38
N GLN A 266 -8.85 10.86 -12.02
CA GLN A 266 -9.54 12.16 -12.00
C GLN A 266 -10.17 12.48 -10.65
N ALA A 267 -10.67 11.47 -9.96
CA ALA A 267 -11.42 11.63 -8.73
C ALA A 267 -11.02 10.59 -7.68
N THR A 268 -11.12 10.98 -6.41
CA THR A 268 -10.70 10.16 -5.28
C THR A 268 -11.62 10.31 -4.08
N ALA A 269 -11.68 9.28 -3.25
CA ALA A 269 -12.25 9.32 -1.92
C ALA A 269 -11.34 8.56 -0.96
N SER A 270 -11.33 8.93 0.31
CA SER A 270 -10.44 8.29 1.28
C SER A 270 -11.03 8.21 2.68
N ILE A 271 -10.49 7.25 3.44
CA ILE A 271 -10.53 7.18 4.89
C ILE A 271 -9.07 7.21 5.34
N ASP A 272 -8.75 8.07 6.31
CA ASP A 272 -7.41 8.15 6.87
C ASP A 272 -7.13 6.95 7.80
N PRO A 273 -5.86 6.55 7.97
CA PRO A 273 -5.46 5.56 8.97
C PRO A 273 -5.79 6.02 10.40
N GLN A 274 -5.92 5.04 11.31
CA GLN A 274 -5.96 5.30 12.76
C GLN A 274 -4.55 5.11 13.32
N GLY A 275 -3.92 6.23 13.71
CA GLY A 275 -2.47 6.23 13.96
C GLY A 275 -1.73 5.86 12.68
N PHE A 276 -0.92 4.80 12.74
CA PHE A 276 -0.15 4.30 11.61
C PHE A 276 -0.79 3.13 10.86
N PHE A 277 -2.03 2.78 11.20
CA PHE A 277 -2.68 1.54 10.79
C PHE A 277 -3.94 1.79 9.96
N GLY A 278 -4.09 1.06 8.86
CA GLY A 278 -5.28 1.14 8.01
C GLY A 278 -5.22 2.24 6.96
N GLY A 279 -6.36 2.88 6.78
CA GLY A 279 -6.61 3.84 5.70
C GLY A 279 -6.99 3.14 4.40
N THR A 280 -7.90 3.76 3.65
CA THR A 280 -8.41 3.25 2.37
C THR A 280 -8.55 4.38 1.39
N TRP A 281 -8.09 4.19 0.15
CA TRP A 281 -8.31 5.11 -0.95
C TRP A 281 -9.16 4.45 -2.03
N CYS A 282 -10.09 5.19 -2.60
CA CYS A 282 -10.83 4.83 -3.80
C CYS A 282 -10.44 5.82 -4.90
N LEU A 283 -10.04 5.33 -6.07
CA LEU A 283 -9.58 6.13 -7.21
C LEU A 283 -10.36 5.72 -8.46
N TRP A 284 -10.85 6.70 -9.23
CA TRP A 284 -11.58 6.42 -10.47
C TRP A 284 -11.49 7.58 -11.48
N ASN A 285 -11.90 7.28 -12.72
CA ASN A 285 -12.12 8.27 -13.77
C ASN A 285 -13.63 8.46 -13.97
N ASP A 286 -14.10 9.69 -14.15
CA ASP A 286 -15.53 10.02 -14.18
C ASP A 286 -16.21 9.68 -15.52
N LEU A 287 -15.44 9.24 -16.51
CA LEU A 287 -15.91 9.05 -17.89
C LEU A 287 -16.68 7.74 -18.21
N PRO A 288 -16.68 6.67 -17.37
CA PRO A 288 -17.56 5.53 -17.60
C PRO A 288 -18.70 5.35 -16.57
N PHE A 289 -18.70 6.07 -15.44
CA PHE A 289 -19.70 5.92 -14.38
C PHE A 289 -19.67 7.10 -13.39
N THR A 290 -20.75 7.26 -12.63
CA THR A 290 -20.82 8.16 -11.47
C THR A 290 -20.48 7.39 -10.20
N PHE A 291 -19.53 7.90 -9.41
CA PHE A 291 -19.20 7.39 -8.08
C PHE A 291 -19.67 8.37 -7.01
N SER A 292 -20.60 7.93 -6.16
CA SER A 292 -21.18 8.74 -5.09
C SER A 292 -20.83 8.14 -3.73
N VAL A 293 -20.15 8.92 -2.90
CA VAL A 293 -19.94 8.55 -1.49
C VAL A 293 -21.26 8.72 -0.74
N LEU A 294 -21.78 7.64 -0.18
CA LEU A 294 -23.05 7.63 0.55
C LEU A 294 -22.84 7.92 2.04
N SER A 295 -21.79 7.36 2.63
CA SER A 295 -21.42 7.60 4.02
C SER A 295 -19.92 7.44 4.22
N ARG A 296 -19.39 8.15 5.23
CA ARG A 296 -18.01 8.07 5.65
C ARG A 296 -17.94 8.22 7.16
N ASP A 297 -17.32 7.23 7.80
CA ASP A 297 -17.00 7.20 9.22
C ASP A 297 -15.47 7.09 9.41
N MET A 298 -14.99 7.02 10.65
CA MET A 298 -13.55 6.98 10.96
C MET A 298 -12.81 5.78 10.36
N ASN A 299 -13.49 4.66 10.07
CA ASN A 299 -12.87 3.45 9.52
C ASN A 299 -13.73 2.76 8.46
N SER A 300 -14.76 3.44 7.95
CA SER A 300 -15.68 2.88 6.96
C SER A 300 -16.07 3.91 5.91
N LEU A 301 -16.18 3.47 4.66
CA LEU A 301 -16.67 4.24 3.52
C LEU A 301 -17.68 3.39 2.77
N THR A 302 -18.87 3.95 2.58
CA THR A 302 -19.90 3.37 1.73
C THR A 302 -20.07 4.24 0.51
N ALA A 303 -20.06 3.62 -0.67
CA ALA A 303 -20.22 4.31 -1.93
C ALA A 303 -21.13 3.54 -2.88
N GLN A 304 -21.62 4.25 -3.88
CA GLN A 304 -22.40 3.70 -4.98
C GLN A 304 -21.76 4.11 -6.30
N LEU A 305 -21.63 3.15 -7.20
CA LEU A 305 -21.23 3.32 -8.58
C LEU A 305 -22.45 3.07 -9.47
N THR A 306 -22.72 3.98 -10.41
CA THR A 306 -23.83 3.86 -11.38
C THR A 306 -23.32 4.15 -12.80
N MET A 307 -23.67 3.30 -13.76
CA MET A 307 -23.31 3.43 -15.17
C MET A 307 -24.36 4.17 -16.00
#